data_AF-A0A1F6N4Z6-F1
#
_entry.id   AF-A0A1F6N4Z6-F1
#
_cell.length_a   1.000
_cell.length_b   1.000
_cell.length_c   1.000
_cell.angle_alpha   90.00
_cell.angle_beta   90.00
_cell.angle_gamma   90.00
#
_symmetry.space_group_name_H-M   'P 1'
#
loop_
_entity.id
_entity.type
_entity.pdbx_description
1 polymer ?
#
loop_
_entity_poly.entity_id
_entity_poly.type
_entity_poly.pdbx_seq_one_letter_code
_entity_poly.pdbx_strand_id
1 'polypeptide(L)'
;MHEEQFELVKNNLLGHMRGLFEEIEESMARTHEEKYALLEDAVSNASDFGELQVAFGQWYLDHADDVNLEDEVEEIWDAVLNGRT
;
A
#
# COMPACT_ATOMS: atom_id res chain seq x y z
N MET A 1 -15.08 17.04 1.76
CA MET A 1 -15.31 15.89 0.87
C MET A 1 -14.02 15.26 0.35
N HIS A 2 -12.97 16.01 -0.03
CA HIS A 2 -11.70 15.39 -0.44
C HIS A 2 -10.91 14.77 0.71
N GLU A 3 -10.94 15.37 1.90
CA GLU A 3 -10.19 14.91 3.07
C GLU A 3 -10.74 13.59 3.65
N GLU A 4 -12.06 13.43 3.71
CA GLU A 4 -12.70 12.17 4.14
C GLU A 4 -12.43 11.01 3.16
N GLN A 5 -12.39 11.29 1.85
CA GLN A 5 -12.02 10.29 0.84
C GLN A 5 -10.54 9.93 0.91
N PHE A 6 -9.67 10.91 1.12
CA PHE A 6 -8.23 10.69 1.29
C PHE A 6 -7.94 9.77 2.47
N GLU A 7 -8.48 10.09 3.65
CA GLU A 7 -8.26 9.28 4.86
C GLU A 7 -8.85 7.87 4.71
N LEU A 8 -10.02 7.73 4.07
CA LEU A 8 -10.61 6.42 3.81
C LEU A 8 -9.73 5.57 2.88
N VAL A 9 -9.28 6.13 1.77
CA VAL A 9 -8.44 5.42 0.79
C VAL A 9 -7.08 5.07 1.39
N LYS A 10 -6.46 5.98 2.16
CA LYS A 10 -5.21 5.72 2.87
C LYS A 10 -5.34 4.54 3.84
N ASN A 11 -6.41 4.52 4.64
CA ASN A 11 -6.65 3.43 5.59
C ASN A 11 -6.93 2.10 4.90
N ASN A 12 -7.71 2.10 3.81
CA ASN A 12 -7.96 0.91 3.01
C ASN A 12 -6.68 0.36 2.38
N LEU A 13 -5.81 1.24 1.86
CA LEU A 13 -4.52 0.86 1.28
C LEU A 13 -3.62 0.18 2.31
N LEU A 14 -3.46 0.80 3.49
CA LEU A 14 -2.65 0.22 4.57
C LEU A 14 -3.21 -1.12 5.05
N GLY A 15 -4.53 -1.23 5.19
CA GLY A 15 -5.19 -2.47 5.60
C GLY A 15 -4.99 -3.61 4.60
N HIS A 16 -5.19 -3.34 3.30
CA HIS A 16 -5.03 -4.33 2.25
C HIS A 16 -3.57 -4.79 2.11
N MET A 17 -2.62 -3.84 2.08
CA MET A 17 -1.19 -4.15 2.01
C MET A 17 -0.71 -4.95 3.23
N ARG A 18 -1.26 -4.68 4.41
CA ARG A 18 -0.98 -5.46 5.61
C ARG A 18 -1.49 -6.90 5.49
N GLY A 19 -2.68 -7.10 4.93
CA GLY A 19 -3.21 -8.44 4.63
C GLY A 19 -2.28 -9.22 3.71
N LEU A 20 -1.85 -8.61 2.60
CA LEU A 20 -0.90 -9.21 1.66
C LEU A 20 0.42 -9.61 2.33
N PHE A 21 0.94 -8.77 3.23
CA PHE A 21 2.17 -9.11 3.96
C PHE A 21 2.00 -10.21 5.00
N GLU A 22 0.85 -10.29 5.65
CA GLU A 22 0.55 -11.34 6.65
C GLU A 22 0.33 -12.71 5.98
N GLU A 23 -0.07 -12.76 4.71
CA GLU A 23 -0.25 -14.00 3.95
C GLU A 23 1.07 -14.65 3.49
N ILE A 24 2.20 -13.93 3.54
CA ILE A 24 3.50 -14.43 3.06
C ILE A 24 4.37 -14.89 4.26
N GLU A 25 4.64 -16.20 4.34
CA GLU A 25 5.26 -16.93 5.47
C GLU A 25 6.48 -16.28 6.20
N GLU A 26 6.64 -16.64 7.48
CA GLU A 26 7.59 -16.18 8.52
C GLU A 26 9.06 -15.94 8.09
N SER A 27 9.55 -16.55 7.01
CA SER A 27 10.93 -16.34 6.55
C SER A 27 11.16 -15.01 5.83
N MET A 28 10.09 -14.40 5.30
CA MET A 28 10.10 -13.09 4.62
C MET A 28 9.57 -11.95 5.50
N ALA A 29 9.00 -12.26 6.67
CA ALA A 29 8.34 -11.32 7.58
C ALA A 29 9.19 -10.10 7.93
N ARG A 30 10.51 -10.26 8.13
CA ARG A 30 11.39 -9.13 8.49
C ARG A 30 11.59 -8.14 7.35
N THR A 31 11.73 -8.63 6.12
CA THR A 31 11.82 -7.79 4.93
C THR A 31 10.46 -7.12 4.68
N HIS A 32 9.36 -7.84 4.88
CA HIS A 32 8.01 -7.30 4.70
C HIS A 32 7.68 -6.21 5.73
N GLU A 33 8.05 -6.40 7.00
CA GLU A 33 7.92 -5.38 8.04
C GLU A 33 8.70 -4.10 7.69
N GLU A 34 9.93 -4.24 7.17
CA GLU A 34 10.73 -3.09 6.71
C GLU A 34 10.07 -2.38 5.52
N LYS A 35 9.61 -3.12 4.51
CA LYS A 35 8.95 -2.53 3.34
C LYS A 35 7.60 -1.91 3.68
N TYR A 36 6.84 -2.51 4.60
CA TYR A 36 5.59 -1.96 5.11
C TYR A 36 5.84 -0.66 5.89
N ALA A 37 6.89 -0.58 6.72
CA ALA A 37 7.25 0.65 7.39
C ALA A 37 7.64 1.78 6.41
N LEU A 38 8.35 1.43 5.32
CA LEU A 38 8.65 2.38 4.24
C LEU A 38 7.38 2.84 3.50
N LEU A 39 6.41 1.95 3.30
CA LEU A 39 5.12 2.30 2.72
C LEU A 39 4.38 3.27 3.62
N GLU A 40 4.26 2.96 4.92
CA GLU A 40 3.59 3.82 5.91
C GLU A 40 4.19 5.22 5.93
N ASP A 41 5.51 5.36 5.88
CA ASP A 41 6.18 6.66 5.81
C ASP A 41 5.86 7.38 4.49
N ALA A 42 5.99 6.70 3.35
CA ALA A 42 5.72 7.28 2.03
C ALA A 42 4.28 7.82 1.91
N VAL A 43 3.28 7.04 2.35
CA VAL A 43 1.87 7.46 2.28
C VAL A 43 1.47 8.42 3.40
N SER A 44 2.21 8.47 4.51
CA SER A 44 1.99 9.46 5.57
C SER A 44 2.47 10.84 5.19
N ASN A 45 3.44 10.94 4.29
CA ASN A 45 3.93 12.20 3.75
C ASN A 45 3.05 12.76 2.62
N ALA A 46 2.12 11.97 2.06
CA ALA A 46 1.15 12.46 1.08
C ALA A 46 0.12 13.38 1.75
N SER A 47 -0.14 14.54 1.14
CA SER A 47 -1.09 15.54 1.63
C SER A 47 -2.43 15.54 0.89
N ASP A 48 -2.52 14.84 -0.23
CA ASP A 48 -3.74 14.65 -0.99
C ASP A 48 -3.80 13.31 -1.73
N PHE A 49 -4.92 13.05 -2.40
CA PHE A 49 -5.17 11.82 -3.13
C PHE A 49 -4.21 11.58 -4.31
N GLY A 50 -3.81 12.64 -5.01
CA GLY A 50 -2.88 12.53 -6.14
C GLY A 50 -1.47 12.21 -5.64
N GLU A 51 -1.04 12.87 -4.57
CA GLU A 51 0.23 12.57 -3.89
C GLU A 51 0.23 11.14 -3.31
N LEU A 52 -0.88 10.67 -2.78
CA LEU A 52 -1.03 9.31 -2.27
C LEU A 52 -0.85 8.27 -3.39
N GLN A 53 -1.49 8.49 -4.54
CA GLN A 53 -1.36 7.60 -5.70
C GLN A 53 0.08 7.58 -6.24
N VAL A 54 0.73 8.74 -6.29
CA VAL A 54 2.14 8.84 -6.71
C VAL A 54 3.07 8.14 -5.72
N ALA A 55 2.90 8.39 -4.41
CA ALA A 55 3.73 7.81 -3.37
C ALA A 55 3.61 6.28 -3.33
N PHE A 56 2.38 5.75 -3.42
CA PHE A 56 2.16 4.31 -3.52
C PHE A 56 2.77 3.72 -4.80
N GLY A 57 2.56 4.37 -5.95
CA GLY A 57 3.11 3.90 -7.22
C GLY A 57 4.64 3.85 -7.22
N GLN A 58 5.30 4.83 -6.61
CA GLN A 58 6.76 4.82 -6.45
C GLN A 58 7.23 3.69 -5.54
N TRP A 59 6.60 3.52 -4.39
CA TRP A 59 6.92 2.43 -3.47
C TRP A 59 6.72 1.06 -4.13
N TYR A 60 5.64 0.87 -4.89
CA TYR A 60 5.34 -0.38 -5.58
C TYR A 60 6.42 -0.70 -6.61
N LEU A 61 6.79 0.25 -7.47
CA LEU A 61 7.84 0.06 -8.47
C LEU A 61 9.19 -0.32 -7.85
N ASP A 62 9.49 0.22 -6.67
CA ASP A 62 10.77 0.01 -6.01
C ASP A 62 10.81 -1.31 -5.20
N HIS A 63 9.66 -1.85 -4.79
CA HIS A 63 9.62 -2.89 -3.75
C HIS A 63 8.69 -4.08 -4.03
N ALA A 64 7.79 -4.02 -5.02
CA ALA A 64 6.83 -5.11 -5.26
C ALA A 64 7.50 -6.46 -5.52
N ASP A 65 8.61 -6.46 -6.27
CA ASP A 65 9.40 -7.68 -6.53
C ASP A 65 10.05 -8.22 -5.25
N ASP A 66 10.49 -7.34 -4.34
CA ASP A 66 11.16 -7.73 -3.08
C ASP A 66 10.20 -8.42 -2.11
N VAL A 67 8.92 -8.08 -2.18
CA VAL A 67 7.86 -8.62 -1.33
C VAL A 67 6.97 -9.64 -2.04
N ASN A 68 7.31 -9.98 -3.29
CA ASN A 68 6.57 -10.92 -4.12
C ASN A 68 5.06 -10.60 -4.22
N LEU A 69 4.73 -9.33 -4.46
CA LEU A 69 3.35 -8.92 -4.75
C LEU A 69 2.95 -9.47 -6.12
N GLU A 70 1.86 -10.23 -6.16
CA GLU A 70 1.37 -10.87 -7.40
C GLU A 70 0.45 -9.94 -8.21
N ASP A 71 -0.30 -9.06 -7.53
CA ASP A 71 -1.25 -8.15 -8.15
C ASP A 71 -0.54 -6.90 -8.71
N GLU A 72 -0.99 -6.41 -9.86
CA GLU A 72 -0.47 -5.17 -10.46
C GLU A 72 -0.86 -3.94 -9.63
N VAL A 73 -0.06 -2.87 -9.69
CA VAL A 73 -0.31 -1.61 -8.95
C VAL A 73 -1.72 -1.04 -9.21
N GLU A 74 -2.22 -1.19 -10.43
CA GLU A 74 -3.57 -0.74 -10.82
C GLU A 74 -4.68 -1.60 -10.19
N GLU A 75 -4.43 -2.90 -10.05
CA GLU A 75 -5.38 -3.85 -9.45
C GLU A 75 -5.50 -3.62 -7.94
N ILE A 76 -4.36 -3.42 -7.26
CA ILE A 76 -4.32 -3.05 -5.85
C ILE A 76 -5.04 -1.72 -5.63
N TRP A 77 -4.78 -0.73 -6.49
CA TRP A 77 -5.43 0.57 -6.38
C TRP A 77 -6.94 0.48 -6.58
N ASP A 78 -7.41 -0.29 -7.57
CA ASP A 78 -8.85 -0.52 -7.79
C ASP A 78 -9.49 -1.27 -6.60
N ALA A 79 -8.81 -2.27 -6.02
CA ALA A 79 -9.28 -2.99 -4.84
C ALA A 79 -9.50 -2.02 -3.65
N VAL A 80 -8.53 -1.15 -3.40
CA VAL A 80 -8.58 -0.12 -2.34
C VAL A 80 -9.71 0.88 -2.56
N LEU A 81 -9.89 1.37 -3.79
CA LEU A 81 -10.97 2.30 -4.14
C LEU A 81 -12.36 1.67 -3.98
N ASN A 82 -12.48 0.38 -4.27
CA ASN A 82 -13.72 -0.38 -4.13
C ASN A 82 -13.93 -0.95 -2.71
N GLY A 83 -13.00 -0.73 -1.78
CA GLY A 83 -13.08 -1.23 -0.41
C GLY A 83 -13.01 -2.76 -0.31
N ARG A 84 -12.36 -3.41 -1.27
CA ARG A 84 -12.07 -4.85 -1.24
C ARG A 84 -10.75 -5.02 -0.49
N THR A 85 -10.83 -5.24 0.82
CA THR A 85 -9.69 -5.53 1.68
C THR A 85 -9.55 -7.01 1.90
#